data_AF-A0AAV2J267-F1
#
_entry.id   AF-A0AAV2J267-F1
#
_cell.length_a   1.000
_cell.length_b   1.000
_cell.length_c   1.000
_cell.angle_alpha   90.00
_cell.angle_beta   90.00
_cell.angle_gamma   90.00
#
_symmetry.space_group_name_H-M   'P 1'
#
loop_
_entity.id
_entity.type
_entity.pdbx_description
1 polymer ?
#
loop_
_entity_poly.entity_id
_entity_poly.type
_entity_poly.pdbx_seq_one_letter_code
_entity_poly.pdbx_strand_id
1 'polypeptide(L)'
;MGIPSVTTNLSGFGCFMEEHVSDPSAYGIYIVDRRFRSADDSCNQLTQFMLSFCGQSRRQRIIQRNRTERLSELLDWRYLARFYSHSRHLALSRAFPDQFRADPVASLQAEGFRYPRPYSVPPSPSASLHSTPHHSDEEEEEDYDEDLEAEKDRVNIRAPFVLGSASDHN
;
A
#
# COMPACT_ATOMS: atom_id res chain seq x y z
N MET A 1 -1.56 -10.18 6.01
CA MET A 1 -2.33 -10.15 7.29
C MET A 1 -3.45 -9.10 7.30
N GLY A 2 -3.46 -8.11 6.40
CA GLY A 2 -4.61 -7.20 6.23
C GLY A 2 -4.88 -6.26 7.40
N ILE A 3 -3.92 -6.06 8.31
CA ILE A 3 -4.13 -5.23 9.51
C ILE A 3 -3.70 -3.79 9.19
N PRO A 4 -4.59 -2.80 9.34
CA PRO A 4 -4.21 -1.39 9.24
C PRO A 4 -3.08 -1.05 10.21
N SER A 5 -2.18 -0.16 9.81
CA SER A 5 -0.99 0.17 10.58
C SER A 5 -0.66 1.66 10.52
N VAL A 6 0.01 2.14 11.56
CA VAL A 6 0.58 3.48 11.60
C VAL A 6 2.10 3.38 11.48
N THR A 7 2.68 4.18 10.60
CA THR A 7 4.11 4.30 10.39
C THR A 7 4.51 5.78 10.29
N THR A 8 5.74 6.08 9.89
CA THR A 8 6.24 7.46 9.77
C THR A 8 6.96 7.67 8.44
N ASN A 9 7.04 8.90 7.97
CA ASN A 9 7.82 9.29 6.78
C ASN A 9 9.35 9.32 7.01
N LEU A 10 9.82 8.75 8.13
CA LEU A 10 11.22 8.43 8.38
C LEU A 10 11.48 6.92 8.37
N SER A 11 10.44 6.09 8.35
CA SER A 11 10.59 4.64 8.24
C SER A 11 10.72 4.25 6.77
N GLY A 12 11.57 3.27 6.48
CA GLY A 12 11.73 2.78 5.11
C GLY A 12 10.42 2.27 4.51
N PHE A 13 9.58 1.61 5.34
CA PHE A 13 8.25 1.16 4.92
C PHE A 13 7.32 2.34 4.60
N GLY A 14 7.28 3.37 5.45
CA GLY A 14 6.43 4.55 5.23
C GLY A 14 6.82 5.30 3.96
N CYS A 15 8.11 5.55 3.76
CA CYS A 15 8.62 6.16 2.54
C CYS A 15 8.25 5.33 1.30
N PHE A 16 8.42 4.00 1.36
CA PHE A 16 8.08 3.11 0.25
C PHE A 16 6.58 3.19 -0.09
N MET A 17 5.70 3.15 0.91
CA MET A 17 4.25 3.22 0.71
C MET A 17 3.81 4.58 0.18
N GLU A 18 4.38 5.68 0.67
CA GLU A 18 4.11 7.05 0.19
C GLU A 18 4.54 7.26 -1.27
N GLU A 19 5.61 6.59 -1.70
CA GLU A 19 6.09 6.64 -3.07
C GLU A 19 5.24 5.79 -4.01
N HIS A 20 4.75 4.62 -3.59
CA HIS A 20 4.12 3.63 -4.46
C HIS A 20 2.58 3.62 -4.40
N VAL A 21 1.97 4.18 -3.36
CA VAL A 21 0.51 4.22 -3.17
C VAL A 21 0.04 5.67 -3.12
N SER A 22 -0.92 6.03 -3.97
CA SER A 22 -1.37 7.43 -4.11
C SER A 22 -2.11 7.96 -2.88
N ASP A 23 -2.94 7.10 -2.26
CA ASP A 23 -3.61 7.38 -0.99
C ASP A 23 -3.42 6.19 -0.03
N PRO A 24 -2.29 6.14 0.71
CA PRO A 24 -2.02 5.04 1.66
C PRO A 24 -3.10 4.89 2.74
N SER A 25 -3.78 5.99 3.12
CA SER A 25 -4.75 6.00 4.21
C SER A 25 -6.03 5.24 3.87
N ALA A 26 -6.47 5.29 2.60
CA ALA A 26 -7.58 4.49 2.09
C ALA A 26 -7.34 2.97 2.18
N TYR A 27 -6.07 2.55 2.21
CA TYR A 27 -5.63 1.16 2.40
C TYR A 27 -5.21 0.85 3.84
N GLY A 28 -5.57 1.70 4.80
CA GLY A 28 -5.24 1.47 6.21
C GLY A 28 -3.76 1.67 6.55
N ILE A 29 -2.99 2.36 5.71
CA ILE A 29 -1.60 2.74 5.99
C ILE A 29 -1.56 4.22 6.34
N TYR A 30 -1.46 4.51 7.63
CA TYR A 30 -1.39 5.88 8.13
C TYR A 30 0.07 6.28 8.34
N ILE A 31 0.50 7.37 7.72
CA ILE A 31 1.89 7.83 7.77
C ILE A 31 1.94 9.14 8.55
N VAL A 32 2.52 9.09 9.75
CA VAL A 32 2.74 10.29 10.57
C VAL A 32 3.95 11.04 10.04
N ASP A 33 3.80 12.36 9.87
CA ASP A 33 4.90 13.23 9.51
C ASP A 33 5.78 13.49 10.74
N ARG A 34 6.97 12.90 10.72
CA ARG A 34 8.03 13.06 11.73
C ARG A 34 9.24 13.81 11.16
N ARG A 35 9.24 14.15 9.87
CA ARG A 35 10.37 14.75 9.16
C ARG A 35 10.24 16.26 9.05
N PHE A 36 9.03 16.77 8.82
CA PHE A 36 8.78 18.19 8.53
C PHE A 36 7.88 18.87 9.57
N ARG A 37 7.54 18.18 10.67
CA ARG A 37 6.71 18.69 11.76
C ARG A 37 7.39 18.57 13.12
N SER A 38 6.94 19.38 14.07
CA SER A 38 7.40 19.31 15.46
C SER A 38 6.94 18.01 16.15
N ALA A 39 7.56 17.67 17.28
CA ALA A 39 7.16 16.47 18.02
C ALA A 39 5.69 16.53 18.49
N ASP A 40 5.23 17.70 18.95
CA ASP A 40 3.86 17.91 19.40
C ASP A 40 2.86 17.76 18.24
N ASP A 41 3.18 18.38 17.10
CA ASP A 41 2.41 18.24 15.86
C ASP A 41 2.26 16.79 15.40
N SER A 42 3.34 16.00 15.46
CA SER A 42 3.31 14.57 15.13
C SER A 42 2.47 13.77 16.13
N CYS A 43 2.55 14.10 17.43
CA CYS A 43 1.72 13.48 18.46
C CYS A 43 0.23 13.77 18.20
N ASN A 44 -0.12 15.02 17.91
CA ASN A 44 -1.48 15.41 17.59
C ASN A 44 -2.01 14.69 16.34
N GLN A 45 -1.18 14.55 15.29
CA GLN A 45 -1.54 13.79 14.08
C GLN A 45 -1.77 12.31 14.38
N LEU A 46 -0.88 11.68 15.15
CA LEU A 46 -1.04 10.28 15.57
C LEU A 46 -2.36 10.09 16.34
N THR A 47 -2.64 10.98 17.31
CA THR A 47 -3.88 10.96 18.07
C THR A 47 -5.11 11.10 17.17
N GLN A 48 -5.05 12.00 16.18
CA GLN A 48 -6.14 12.16 15.22
C GLN A 48 -6.39 10.89 14.40
N PHE A 49 -5.35 10.20 13.92
CA PHE A 49 -5.50 8.93 13.23
C PHE A 49 -6.15 7.85 14.11
N MET A 50 -5.70 7.74 15.37
CA MET A 50 -6.27 6.77 16.31
C MET A 50 -7.74 7.08 16.63
N LEU A 51 -8.08 8.36 16.85
CA LEU A 51 -9.45 8.79 17.13
C LEU A 51 -10.38 8.50 15.95
N SER A 52 -9.97 8.87 14.73
CA SER A 52 -10.73 8.59 13.51
C SER A 52 -10.95 7.10 13.30
N PHE A 53 -9.96 6.26 13.60
CA PHE A 53 -10.10 4.79 13.52
C PHE A 53 -11.13 4.24 14.51
N CYS A 54 -11.14 4.75 15.75
CA CYS A 54 -12.15 4.38 16.76
C CYS A 54 -13.58 4.76 16.37
N GLY A 55 -13.75 5.81 15.56
CA GLY A 55 -15.04 6.25 15.05
C GLY A 55 -15.57 5.44 13.86
N GLN A 56 -14.79 4.50 13.31
CA GLN A 56 -15.25 3.70 12.17
C GLN A 56 -16.33 2.68 12.56
N SER A 57 -17.26 2.41 11.65
CA SER A 57 -18.20 1.30 11.82
C SER A 57 -17.54 -0.06 11.63
N ARG A 58 -18.26 -1.13 11.99
CA ARG A 58 -17.79 -2.50 11.74
C ARG A 58 -17.58 -2.75 10.24
N ARG A 59 -18.51 -2.28 9.40
CA ARG A 59 -18.44 -2.43 7.93
C ARG A 59 -17.20 -1.71 7.38
N GLN A 60 -16.99 -0.46 7.79
CA GLN A 60 -15.82 0.33 7.38
C GLN A 60 -14.49 -0.34 7.75
N ARG A 61 -14.38 -0.91 8.96
CA ARG A 61 -13.18 -1.65 9.38
C ARG A 61 -12.93 -2.91 8.55
N ILE A 62 -13.99 -3.65 8.18
CA ILE A 62 -13.87 -4.83 7.32
C ILE A 62 -13.37 -4.43 5.93
N ILE A 63 -13.97 -3.39 5.33
CA ILE A 63 -13.55 -2.88 4.01
C ILE A 63 -12.09 -2.42 4.05
N GLN A 64 -11.71 -1.63 5.05
CA GLN A 64 -10.32 -1.19 5.19
C GLN A 64 -9.34 -2.37 5.37
N ARG A 65 -9.72 -3.40 6.14
CA ARG A 65 -8.92 -4.62 6.30
C ARG A 65 -8.72 -5.36 4.97
N ASN A 66 -9.77 -5.47 4.15
CA ASN A 66 -9.69 -6.09 2.83
C ASN A 66 -8.79 -5.28 1.89
N ARG A 67 -8.94 -3.96 1.85
CA ARG A 67 -8.02 -3.08 1.09
C ARG A 67 -6.57 -3.20 1.58
N THR A 68 -6.36 -3.25 2.89
CA THR A 68 -5.00 -3.43 3.47
C THR A 68 -4.38 -4.76 3.03
N GLU A 69 -5.19 -5.82 2.91
CA GLU A 69 -4.73 -7.14 2.48
C GLU A 69 -4.26 -7.13 1.02
N ARG A 70 -4.96 -6.39 0.14
CA ARG A 70 -4.61 -6.23 -1.28
C ARG A 70 -3.22 -5.62 -1.50
N LEU A 71 -2.70 -4.84 -0.55
CA LEU A 71 -1.33 -4.30 -0.61
C LEU A 71 -0.24 -5.38 -0.45
N SER A 72 -0.59 -6.60 -0.04
CA SER A 72 0.39 -7.67 0.15
C SER A 72 1.16 -8.02 -1.12
N GLU A 73 0.55 -7.90 -2.31
CA GLU A 73 1.23 -8.13 -3.58
C GLU A 73 2.36 -7.15 -3.85
N LEU A 74 2.17 -5.88 -3.49
CA LEU A 74 3.18 -4.83 -3.63
C LEU A 74 4.42 -5.13 -2.78
N LEU A 75 4.22 -5.85 -1.67
CA LEU A 75 5.26 -6.19 -0.71
C LEU A 75 5.81 -7.61 -0.91
N ASP A 76 5.33 -8.34 -1.92
CA ASP A 76 5.79 -9.68 -2.23
C ASP A 76 7.15 -9.65 -2.95
N TRP A 77 7.98 -10.65 -2.71
CA TRP A 77 9.28 -10.78 -3.37
C TRP A 77 9.17 -10.90 -4.88
N ARG A 78 8.07 -11.44 -5.42
CA ARG A 78 7.80 -11.47 -6.86
C ARG A 78 7.82 -10.06 -7.46
N TYR A 79 7.40 -9.05 -6.71
CA TYR A 79 7.48 -7.65 -7.10
C TYR A 79 8.84 -7.04 -6.72
N LEU A 80 9.24 -7.14 -5.45
CA LEU A 80 10.42 -6.45 -4.92
C LEU A 80 11.75 -6.97 -5.48
N ALA A 81 11.83 -8.23 -5.93
CA ALA A 81 13.05 -8.82 -6.49
C ALA A 81 13.56 -8.11 -7.75
N ARG A 82 12.69 -7.38 -8.48
CA ARG A 82 13.10 -6.62 -9.66
C ARG A 82 14.15 -5.55 -9.35
N PHE A 83 14.13 -4.96 -8.15
CA PHE A 83 15.12 -3.98 -7.73
C PHE A 83 16.52 -4.63 -7.57
N TYR A 84 16.55 -5.90 -7.15
CA TYR A 84 17.79 -6.69 -7.12
C TYR A 84 18.28 -7.04 -8.53
N SER A 85 17.40 -7.45 -9.43
CA SER A 85 17.76 -7.71 -10.82
C SER A 85 18.29 -6.45 -11.51
N HIS A 86 17.62 -5.31 -11.32
CA HIS A 86 18.03 -4.02 -11.87
C HIS A 86 19.40 -3.59 -11.36
N SER A 87 19.64 -3.64 -10.04
CA SER A 87 20.94 -3.28 -9.47
C SER A 87 22.09 -4.16 -9.98
N ARG A 88 21.85 -5.45 -10.21
CA ARG A 88 22.84 -6.36 -10.83
C ARG A 88 23.13 -5.99 -12.28
N HIS A 89 22.11 -5.75 -13.10
CA HIS A 89 22.30 -5.29 -14.48
C HIS A 89 23.04 -3.96 -14.54
N LEU A 90 22.72 -3.03 -13.64
CA LEU A 90 23.38 -1.74 -13.53
C LEU A 90 24.84 -1.85 -13.10
N ALA A 91 25.16 -2.78 -12.20
CA ALA A 91 26.55 -3.06 -11.82
C ALA A 91 27.36 -3.63 -12.99
N LEU A 92 26.79 -4.58 -13.74
CA LEU A 92 27.44 -5.17 -14.92
C LEU A 92 27.66 -4.15 -16.03
N SER A 93 26.67 -3.29 -16.31
CA SER A 93 26.82 -2.27 -17.36
C SER A 93 27.84 -1.20 -17.03
N ARG A 94 28.01 -0.88 -15.74
CA ARG A 94 29.05 0.05 -15.28
C ARG A 94 30.44 -0.58 -15.29
N ALA A 95 30.56 -1.86 -14.92
CA ALA A 95 31.85 -2.56 -14.85
C ALA A 95 32.35 -3.02 -16.23
N PHE A 96 31.44 -3.39 -17.13
CA PHE A 96 31.74 -3.98 -18.43
C PHE A 96 30.90 -3.37 -19.56
N PRO A 97 31.04 -2.06 -19.85
CA PRO A 97 30.17 -1.32 -20.77
C PRO A 97 30.17 -1.86 -22.21
N ASP A 98 31.29 -2.42 -22.66
CA ASP A 98 31.40 -2.97 -24.03
C ASP A 98 30.65 -4.31 -24.20
N GLN A 99 30.45 -5.04 -23.11
CA GLN A 99 29.81 -6.37 -23.10
C GLN A 99 28.35 -6.29 -22.64
N PHE A 100 28.02 -5.35 -21.77
CA PHE A 100 26.70 -5.18 -21.19
C PHE A 100 26.19 -3.76 -21.44
N ARG A 101 25.53 -3.54 -22.59
CA ARG A 101 24.71 -2.35 -22.79
C ARG A 101 23.44 -2.48 -21.95
N ALA A 102 23.31 -1.65 -20.93
CA ALA A 102 22.06 -1.55 -20.18
C ALA A 102 21.04 -0.80 -21.04
N ASP A 103 19.89 -1.43 -21.29
CA ASP A 103 18.69 -0.72 -21.69
C ASP A 103 17.93 -0.36 -20.40
N PRO A 104 17.97 0.91 -19.94
CA PRO A 104 17.45 1.30 -18.63
C PRO A 104 15.95 1.02 -18.48
N VAL A 105 15.22 0.96 -19.58
CA VAL A 105 13.76 0.85 -19.61
C VAL A 105 13.27 -0.61 -19.50
N ALA A 106 14.00 -1.58 -20.07
CA ALA A 106 13.55 -2.97 -20.14
C ALA A 106 13.52 -3.68 -18.78
N SER A 107 14.39 -3.29 -17.85
CA SER A 107 14.55 -3.99 -16.56
C SER A 107 13.55 -3.60 -15.47
N LEU A 108 12.77 -2.54 -15.68
CA LEU A 108 11.77 -2.04 -14.72
C LEU A 108 10.32 -2.13 -15.24
N GLN A 109 10.12 -2.59 -16.48
CA GLN A 109 8.79 -2.92 -17.00
C GLN A 109 8.24 -4.12 -16.22
N ALA A 110 7.55 -3.86 -15.11
CA ALA A 110 6.68 -4.85 -14.51
C ALA A 110 5.35 -4.83 -15.26
N GLU A 111 4.86 -6.01 -15.65
CA GLU A 111 3.44 -6.16 -15.94
C GLU A 111 2.66 -5.63 -14.72
N GLY A 112 1.64 -4.80 -14.97
CA GLY A 112 0.92 -4.09 -13.92
C GLY A 112 0.42 -4.99 -12.78
N PHE A 113 0.15 -4.38 -11.63
CA PHE A 113 -0.32 -5.09 -10.44
C PHE A 113 -1.56 -5.92 -10.75
N ARG A 114 -1.51 -7.20 -10.37
CA ARG A 114 -2.51 -8.19 -10.72
C ARG A 114 -3.16 -8.72 -9.46
N TYR A 115 -3.95 -7.86 -8.82
CA TYR A 115 -4.67 -8.20 -7.59
C TYR A 115 -5.30 -9.59 -7.68
N PRO A 116 -4.98 -10.53 -6.76
CA PRO A 116 -5.62 -11.82 -6.75
C PRO A 116 -7.07 -11.57 -6.34
N ARG A 117 -8.00 -12.33 -6.89
CA ARG A 117 -9.34 -12.35 -6.29
C ARG A 117 -9.15 -12.83 -4.84
N PRO A 118 -9.68 -12.09 -3.84
CA PRO A 118 -9.63 -12.57 -2.47
C PRO A 118 -10.23 -13.97 -2.45
N TYR A 119 -9.61 -14.87 -1.69
CA TYR A 119 -10.18 -16.19 -1.47
C TYR A 119 -11.59 -15.97 -0.92
N SER A 120 -12.60 -16.33 -1.70
CA SER A 120 -14.00 -16.36 -1.29
C SER A 120 -14.12 -17.25 -0.05
N VAL A 121 -14.00 -16.63 1.14
CA VAL A 121 -14.35 -16.98 2.54
C VAL A 121 -14.54 -18.48 2.89
N PRO A 122 -14.07 -19.04 4.05
CA PRO A 122 -13.03 -18.62 5.04
C PRO A 122 -12.00 -19.74 5.40
N PRO A 123 -10.96 -19.47 6.23
CA PRO A 123 -11.09 -19.81 7.65
C PRO A 123 -10.43 -18.74 8.54
N SER A 124 -11.22 -17.77 8.98
CA SER A 124 -10.94 -17.17 10.29
C SER A 124 -11.63 -18.06 11.32
N PRO A 125 -10.96 -18.57 12.36
CA PRO A 125 -11.68 -19.24 13.44
C PRO A 125 -12.68 -18.24 14.03
N SER A 126 -13.95 -18.64 14.02
CA SER A 126 -15.04 -17.96 14.73
C SER A 126 -14.75 -17.98 16.24
N ALA A 127 -13.91 -17.07 16.70
CA ALA A 127 -13.76 -16.72 18.11
C ALA A 127 -13.02 -15.38 18.23
N SER A 128 -13.61 -14.29 17.76
CA SER A 128 -13.50 -13.05 18.54
C SER A 128 -14.71 -13.05 19.47
N LEU A 129 -14.44 -13.31 20.75
CA LEU A 129 -15.44 -13.19 21.80
C LEU A 129 -16.07 -11.80 21.73
N HIS A 130 -17.40 -11.75 21.88
CA HIS A 130 -18.21 -10.55 21.89
C HIS A 130 -17.72 -9.62 23.02
N SER A 131 -17.19 -8.44 22.68
CA SER A 131 -16.87 -7.41 23.68
C SER A 131 -17.73 -6.15 23.55
N THR A 132 -18.82 -6.18 22.79
CA THR A 132 -19.73 -5.04 22.67
C THR A 132 -21.18 -5.52 22.68
N PRO A 133 -22.06 -4.98 23.55
CA PRO A 133 -23.47 -5.31 23.52
C PRO A 133 -24.05 -4.89 22.17
N HIS A 134 -24.89 -5.75 21.61
CA HIS A 134 -25.70 -5.46 20.43
C HIS A 134 -26.47 -4.15 20.68
N HIS A 135 -26.01 -3.05 20.08
CA HIS A 135 -26.85 -1.91 19.82
C HIS A 135 -26.99 -1.81 18.30
N SER A 136 -28.24 -1.67 17.88
CA SER A 136 -28.75 -1.68 16.52
C SER A 136 -28.09 -0.58 15.68
N ASP A 137 -27.19 -0.97 14.80
CA ASP A 137 -26.85 -0.18 13.61
C ASP A 137 -27.61 -0.79 12.43
N GLU A 138 -28.79 -0.23 12.15
CA GLU A 138 -29.41 -0.31 10.83
C GLU A 138 -28.56 0.57 9.89
N GLU A 139 -27.35 0.12 9.55
CA GLU A 139 -26.58 0.73 8.48
C GLU A 139 -27.21 0.30 7.14
N GLU A 140 -27.73 1.28 6.39
CA GLU A 140 -28.14 1.10 5.00
C GLU A 140 -27.05 0.30 4.26
N GLU A 141 -27.42 -0.88 3.83
CA GLU A 141 -26.52 -1.85 3.20
C GLU A 141 -26.23 -1.37 1.77
N GLU A 142 -25.42 -0.32 1.61
CA GLU A 142 -24.87 0.05 0.30
C GLU A 142 -24.15 -1.19 -0.26
N ASP A 143 -24.67 -1.74 -1.36
CA ASP A 143 -24.15 -2.93 -2.01
C ASP A 143 -22.65 -2.74 -2.32
N TYR A 144 -21.79 -3.39 -1.51
CA TYR A 144 -20.35 -3.25 -1.63
C TYR A 144 -19.89 -4.20 -2.73
N ASP A 145 -19.72 -3.66 -3.93
CA ASP A 145 -19.16 -4.41 -5.05
C ASP A 145 -17.63 -4.48 -4.92
N GLU A 146 -17.15 -5.67 -4.58
CA GLU A 146 -15.74 -5.94 -4.37
C GLU A 146 -14.90 -5.84 -5.65
N ASP A 147 -15.49 -6.20 -6.80
CA ASP A 147 -14.82 -6.17 -8.10
C ASP A 147 -14.63 -4.71 -8.55
N LEU A 148 -15.64 -3.84 -8.37
CA LEU A 148 -15.50 -2.40 -8.62
C LEU A 148 -14.43 -1.76 -7.73
N GLU A 149 -14.33 -2.19 -6.48
CA GLU A 149 -13.36 -1.63 -5.56
C GLU A 149 -11.93 -2.08 -5.89
N ALA A 150 -11.74 -3.32 -6.33
CA ALA A 150 -10.46 -3.80 -6.84
C ALA A 150 -10.03 -3.05 -8.12
N GLU A 151 -10.99 -2.61 -8.93
CA GLU A 151 -10.71 -1.84 -10.14
C GLU A 151 -10.27 -0.40 -9.83
N LYS A 152 -10.89 0.26 -8.83
CA LYS A 152 -10.38 1.52 -8.28
C LYS A 152 -8.98 1.37 -7.69
N ASP A 153 -8.71 0.24 -7.04
CA ASP A 153 -7.40 -0.01 -6.43
C ASP A 153 -6.27 -0.06 -7.45
N ARG A 154 -6.51 -0.61 -8.63
CA ARG A 154 -5.56 -0.61 -9.76
C ARG A 154 -5.14 0.78 -10.20
N VAL A 155 -5.98 1.79 -10.03
CA VAL A 155 -5.67 3.18 -10.36
C VAL A 155 -4.85 3.85 -9.26
N ASN A 156 -5.06 3.43 -8.00
CA ASN A 156 -4.41 4.04 -6.84
C ASN A 156 -2.98 3.58 -6.60
N ILE A 157 -2.61 2.37 -7.02
CA ILE A 157 -1.20 1.96 -7.03
C ILE A 157 -0.50 2.61 -8.22
N ARG A 158 0.53 3.40 -7.92
CA ARG A 158 1.30 4.09 -8.94
C ARG A 158 2.02 3.06 -9.82
N ALA A 159 2.04 3.32 -11.12
CA ALA A 159 2.79 2.50 -12.06
C ALA A 159 4.25 2.35 -11.58
N PRO A 160 4.88 1.19 -11.84
CA PRO A 160 6.30 0.99 -11.54
C PRO A 160 7.12 2.20 -11.98
N PHE A 161 8.03 2.62 -11.10
CA PHE A 161 9.00 3.65 -11.40
C PHE A 161 9.68 3.38 -12.75
N VAL A 162 9.42 4.22 -13.76
CA VAL A 162 10.12 4.21 -15.04
C VAL A 162 11.29 5.18 -14.91
N LEU A 163 12.51 4.65 -14.77
CA LEU A 163 13.72 5.45 -14.77
C LEU A 163 13.94 5.98 -16.20
N GLY A 164 13.33 7.13 -16.53
CA GLY A 164 13.39 7.70 -17.88
C GLY A 164 12.63 9.00 -18.14
N SER A 165 11.69 9.44 -17.30
CA SER A 165 11.10 10.77 -17.45
C SER A 165 11.93 11.82 -16.70
N ALA A 166 13.14 12.08 -17.20
CA ALA A 166 13.72 13.39 -16.99
C ALA A 166 12.77 14.37 -17.69
N SER A 167 12.04 15.17 -16.92
CA SER A 167 11.37 16.34 -17.44
C SER A 167 12.46 17.27 -17.96
N ASP A 168 12.60 17.32 -19.29
CA ASP A 168 13.25 18.42 -19.99
C ASP A 168 12.46 19.69 -19.65
N HIS A 169 12.86 20.35 -18.56
CA HIS A 169 12.56 21.75 -18.33
C HIS A 169 13.59 22.56 -19.11
N ASN A 170 13.18 22.95 -20.31
CA ASN A 170 13.75 24.07 -21.05
C ASN A 170 12.98 25.35 -20.69
#